data_AF-A0A3N5EKD2-F1
#
_entry.id   AF-A0A3N5EKD2-F1
#
_cell.length_a   1.000
_cell.length_b   1.000
_cell.length_c   1.000
_cell.angle_alpha   90.00
_cell.angle_beta   90.00
_cell.angle_gamma   90.00
#
_symmetry.space_group_name_H-M   'P 1'
#
loop_
_entity.id
_entity.type
_entity.pdbx_description
1 polymer ?
#
loop_
_entity_poly.entity_id
_entity_poly.type
_entity_poly.pdbx_seq_one_letter_code
_entity_poly.pdbx_strand_id
1 'polypeptide(L)'
;ESGAFKKTINENKKRIKVLWQHNTYEPIGLPLVMEEDSKGLYVKAKIVDTDVGKKAMTLLREGVINEMSIGYNVIKDEWDNEKKIRYLKEVKLWEFSLVTFGANDKAKVTGVKELDFILDELKAGRMISNSNRGKIQAVIDSLTALLEVDEPSEDTQEAEKSLNDIEDIDPNLFQLISEELKQYKKI
;
A
#
# COMPACT_ATOMS: atom_id res chain seq x y z
N GLU A 1 18.21 -7.88 12.28
CA GLU A 1 17.49 -7.91 13.58
C GLU A 1 16.80 -6.58 13.81
N SER A 2 15.94 -6.48 14.83
CA SER A 2 15.36 -5.19 15.22
C SER A 2 16.47 -4.20 15.59
N GLY A 3 16.39 -3.01 15.01
CA GLY A 3 17.37 -1.92 15.14
C GLY A 3 18.39 -1.85 14.01
N ALA A 4 18.43 -2.83 13.09
CA ALA A 4 19.44 -2.87 12.04
C ALA A 4 19.32 -1.72 11.03
N PHE A 5 18.12 -1.13 10.89
CA PHE A 5 17.85 -0.05 9.94
C PHE A 5 17.82 1.34 10.59
N LYS A 6 17.68 1.45 11.92
CA LYS A 6 17.58 2.73 12.64
C LYS A 6 18.59 3.79 12.18
N LYS A 7 19.86 3.43 12.12
CA LYS A 7 20.92 4.39 11.77
C LYS A 7 20.82 4.87 10.32
N THR A 8 20.59 3.96 9.36
CA THR A 8 20.44 4.35 7.94
C THR A 8 19.17 5.16 7.69
N ILE A 9 18.09 4.92 8.44
CA ILE A 9 16.87 5.74 8.39
C ILE A 9 17.15 7.17 8.90
N ASN A 10 17.94 7.31 9.97
CA ASN A 10 18.25 8.62 10.54
C ASN A 10 19.28 9.40 9.71
N GLU A 11 20.31 8.74 9.19
CA GLU A 11 21.47 9.42 8.59
C GLU A 11 21.45 9.41 7.06
N ASN A 12 20.85 8.41 6.41
CA ASN A 12 20.98 8.16 4.97
C ASN A 12 19.67 8.27 4.18
N LYS A 13 18.54 8.60 4.82
CA LYS A 13 17.19 8.62 4.24
C LYS A 13 17.09 9.33 2.88
N LYS A 14 17.77 10.46 2.70
CA LYS A 14 17.73 11.24 1.44
C LYS A 14 18.40 10.53 0.25
N ARG A 15 19.31 9.59 0.51
CA ARG A 15 20.04 8.86 -0.55
C ARG A 15 19.33 7.59 -0.99
N ILE A 16 18.39 7.08 -0.20
CA ILE A 16 17.69 5.83 -0.47
C ILE A 16 16.75 6.00 -1.67
N LYS A 17 16.76 5.04 -2.59
CA LYS A 17 15.96 5.06 -3.84
C LYS A 17 14.92 3.95 -3.87
N VAL A 18 13.87 4.16 -4.67
CA VAL A 18 12.88 3.15 -5.01
C VAL A 18 13.15 2.71 -6.44
N LEU A 19 13.56 1.46 -6.61
CA LEU A 19 13.97 0.94 -7.92
C LEU A 19 13.03 -0.17 -8.41
N TRP A 20 13.18 -0.50 -9.68
CA TRP A 20 12.61 -1.69 -10.29
C TRP A 20 13.70 -2.76 -10.38
N GLN A 21 13.44 -3.96 -9.84
CA GLN A 21 14.31 -5.14 -10.04
C GLN A 21 15.78 -4.93 -9.66
N HIS A 22 16.08 -4.12 -8.64
CA HIS A 22 17.45 -3.70 -8.27
C HIS A 22 18.22 -2.96 -9.36
N ASN A 23 17.57 -2.56 -10.46
CA ASN A 23 18.21 -1.89 -11.56
C ASN A 23 18.41 -0.41 -11.23
N THR A 24 19.66 -0.01 -11.04
CA THR A 24 20.03 1.39 -10.70
C THR A 24 19.74 2.38 -11.82
N TYR A 25 19.48 1.90 -13.04
CA TYR A 25 19.02 2.71 -14.18
C TYR A 25 17.51 2.88 -14.24
N GLU A 26 16.74 2.18 -13.39
CA GLU A 26 15.27 2.24 -13.34
C GLU A 26 14.76 2.69 -11.96
N PRO A 27 15.04 3.94 -11.55
CA PRO A 27 14.35 4.53 -10.41
C PRO A 27 12.88 4.78 -10.76
N ILE A 28 11.99 4.21 -9.96
CA ILE A 28 10.54 4.24 -10.22
C ILE A 28 9.75 5.06 -9.21
N GLY A 29 10.38 5.56 -8.15
CA GLY A 29 9.62 6.24 -7.11
C GLY A 29 10.41 7.02 -6.07
N LEU A 30 9.64 7.62 -5.17
CA LEU A 30 10.11 8.41 -4.04
C LEU A 30 9.69 7.75 -2.72
N PRO A 31 10.63 7.51 -1.78
CA PRO A 31 10.27 7.06 -0.44
C PRO A 31 9.48 8.17 0.28
N LEU A 32 8.32 7.82 0.82
CA LEU A 32 7.47 8.69 1.64
C LEU A 32 7.64 8.37 3.13
N VAL A 33 7.59 7.08 3.47
CA VAL A 33 7.78 6.56 4.84
C VAL A 33 8.85 5.49 4.82
N MET A 34 9.72 5.50 5.82
CA MET A 34 10.70 4.46 6.10
C MET A 34 10.87 4.40 7.60
N GLU A 35 10.41 3.31 8.20
CA GLU A 35 10.35 3.10 9.63
C GLU A 35 10.72 1.65 9.94
N GLU A 36 11.27 1.40 11.12
CA GLU A 36 11.56 0.05 11.57
C GLU A 36 10.61 -0.32 12.70
N ASP A 37 9.90 -1.43 12.54
CA ASP A 37 8.97 -1.98 13.52
C ASP A 37 9.46 -3.34 14.06
N SER A 38 8.58 -4.06 14.77
CA SER A 38 8.88 -5.38 15.33
C SER A 38 8.99 -6.49 14.27
N LYS A 39 8.49 -6.27 13.05
CA LYS A 39 8.53 -7.21 11.92
C LYS A 39 9.72 -6.93 11.00
N GLY A 40 10.15 -5.68 10.88
CA GLY A 40 11.32 -5.28 10.10
C GLY A 40 11.22 -3.86 9.56
N LEU A 41 11.73 -3.65 8.34
CA LEU A 41 11.64 -2.37 7.65
C LEU A 41 10.27 -2.20 7.00
N TYR A 42 9.52 -1.19 7.43
CA TYR A 42 8.30 -0.74 6.81
C TYR A 42 8.58 0.46 5.89
N VAL A 43 8.03 0.41 4.67
CA VAL A 43 8.19 1.50 3.69
C VAL A 43 6.85 1.87 3.05
N LYS A 44 6.71 3.16 2.71
CA LYS A 44 5.70 3.67 1.77
C LYS A 44 6.43 4.47 0.70
N ALA A 45 6.01 4.34 -0.55
CA ALA A 45 6.60 5.07 -1.66
C ALA A 45 5.52 5.59 -2.61
N LYS A 46 5.82 6.71 -3.27
CA LYS A 46 5.10 7.17 -4.45
C LYS A 46 5.80 6.66 -5.69
N ILE A 47 5.12 5.87 -6.52
CA ILE A 47 5.61 5.52 -7.85
C ILE A 47 5.39 6.74 -8.77
N VAL A 48 6.43 7.12 -9.51
CA VAL A 48 6.38 8.26 -10.44
C VAL A 48 5.80 7.83 -11.79
N ASP A 49 5.18 8.78 -12.49
CA ASP A 49 4.48 8.52 -13.75
C ASP A 49 5.44 8.43 -14.95
N THR A 50 6.26 7.38 -14.97
CA THR A 50 7.13 7.00 -16.09
C THR A 50 6.61 5.74 -16.75
N ASP A 51 7.13 5.36 -17.93
CA ASP A 51 6.71 4.12 -18.59
C ASP A 51 6.97 2.89 -17.71
N VAL A 52 8.12 2.85 -17.03
CA VAL A 52 8.45 1.77 -16.08
C VAL A 52 7.57 1.85 -14.84
N GLY A 53 7.30 3.05 -14.31
CA GLY A 53 6.41 3.24 -13.17
C GLY A 53 4.98 2.78 -13.46
N LYS A 54 4.41 3.15 -14.61
CA LYS A 54 3.10 2.70 -15.09
C LYS A 54 3.06 1.18 -15.21
N LYS A 55 4.07 0.58 -15.84
CA LYS A 55 4.21 -0.87 -15.95
C LYS A 55 4.25 -1.54 -14.57
N ALA A 56 5.06 -1.03 -13.66
CA ALA A 56 5.18 -1.54 -12.29
C ALA A 56 3.84 -1.49 -11.55
N MET A 57 3.11 -0.37 -11.65
CA MET A 57 1.78 -0.22 -11.07
C MET A 57 0.78 -1.20 -11.67
N THR A 58 0.76 -1.40 -12.99
CA THR A 58 -0.10 -2.39 -13.63
C THR A 58 0.21 -3.80 -13.14
N LEU A 59 1.49 -4.20 -13.10
CA LEU A 59 1.89 -5.52 -12.62
C LEU A 59 1.58 -5.75 -11.14
N LEU A 60 1.64 -4.68 -10.33
CA LEU A 60 1.22 -4.71 -8.93
C LEU A 60 -0.27 -4.94 -8.78
N ARG A 61 -1.10 -4.21 -9.55
CA ARG A 61 -2.56 -4.34 -9.51
C ARG A 61 -3.02 -5.74 -9.91
N GLU A 62 -2.43 -6.29 -10.96
CA GLU A 62 -2.75 -7.65 -11.43
C GLU A 62 -2.13 -8.76 -10.55
N GLY A 63 -1.40 -8.40 -9.48
CA GLY A 63 -0.74 -9.35 -8.58
C GLY A 63 0.43 -10.12 -9.20
N VAL A 64 0.83 -9.81 -10.43
CA VAL A 64 1.96 -10.42 -11.14
C VAL A 64 3.27 -10.11 -10.42
N ILE A 65 3.39 -8.92 -9.85
CA ILE A 65 4.47 -8.56 -8.91
C ILE A 65 3.84 -8.13 -7.60
N ASN A 66 4.22 -8.79 -6.52
CA ASN A 66 3.75 -8.46 -5.17
C ASN A 66 4.85 -8.59 -4.10
N GLU A 67 6.11 -8.73 -4.53
CA GLU A 67 7.26 -8.91 -3.66
C GLU A 67 8.22 -7.71 -3.69
N MET A 68 8.94 -7.56 -2.58
CA MET A 68 9.89 -6.49 -2.35
C MET A 68 11.25 -7.06 -1.96
N SER A 69 12.30 -6.29 -2.23
CA SER A 69 13.63 -6.57 -1.73
C SER A 69 14.36 -5.28 -1.40
N ILE A 70 15.50 -5.42 -0.71
CA ILE A 70 16.36 -4.31 -0.33
C ILE A 70 17.80 -4.54 -0.78
N GLY A 71 18.45 -3.45 -1.16
CA GLY A 71 19.87 -3.38 -1.51
C GLY A 71 20.61 -2.62 -0.43
N TYR A 72 21.58 -3.28 0.21
CA TYR A 72 22.27 -2.75 1.38
C TYR A 72 23.72 -3.24 1.45
N ASN A 73 24.55 -2.53 2.22
CA ASN A 73 25.80 -3.07 2.73
C ASN A 73 25.65 -3.48 4.19
N VAL A 74 26.28 -4.59 4.56
CA VAL A 74 26.42 -5.00 5.96
C VAL A 74 27.49 -4.13 6.61
N ILE A 75 27.14 -3.44 7.70
CA ILE A 75 28.08 -2.64 8.49
C ILE A 75 28.51 -3.40 9.74
N LYS A 76 27.55 -4.07 10.40
CA LYS A 76 27.81 -4.93 11.55
C LYS A 76 26.91 -6.15 11.51
N ASP A 77 27.50 -7.31 11.75
CA ASP A 77 26.81 -8.59 11.84
C ASP A 77 27.45 -9.49 12.90
N GLU A 78 26.75 -10.57 13.20
CA GLU A 78 27.18 -11.61 14.11
C GLU A 78 26.81 -12.96 13.51
N TRP A 79 27.74 -13.90 13.52
CA TRP A 79 27.51 -15.26 13.02
C TRP A 79 27.30 -16.23 14.19
N ASP A 80 26.15 -16.89 14.21
CA ASP A 80 25.83 -17.93 15.18
C ASP A 80 26.17 -19.29 14.58
N ASN A 81 27.26 -19.87 15.10
CA ASN A 81 27.80 -21.14 14.62
C ASN A 81 26.92 -22.34 14.92
N GLU A 82 26.09 -22.27 15.97
CA GLU A 82 25.20 -23.36 16.37
C GLU A 82 23.97 -23.39 15.47
N LYS A 83 23.35 -22.22 15.28
CA LYS A 83 22.13 -22.10 14.46
C LYS A 83 22.42 -21.98 12.96
N LYS A 84 23.68 -21.75 12.58
CA LYS A 84 24.10 -21.44 11.20
C LYS A 84 23.36 -20.24 10.62
N ILE A 85 23.13 -19.22 11.45
CA ILE A 85 22.40 -18.00 11.09
C ILE A 85 23.34 -16.80 11.19
N ARG A 86 23.22 -15.90 10.22
CA ARG A 86 23.84 -14.57 10.26
C ARG A 86 22.85 -13.54 10.79
N TYR A 87 23.17 -12.92 11.91
CA TYR A 87 22.39 -11.81 12.46
C TYR A 87 22.94 -10.48 11.96
N LEU A 88 22.16 -9.78 11.15
CA LEU A 88 22.49 -8.42 10.71
C LEU A 88 22.14 -7.44 11.84
N LYS A 89 23.15 -6.79 12.41
CA LYS A 89 23.02 -5.84 13.54
C LYS A 89 22.97 -4.39 13.07
N GLU A 90 23.64 -4.05 11.98
CA GLU A 90 23.59 -2.73 11.34
C GLU A 90 23.78 -2.86 9.83
N VAL A 91 22.90 -2.22 9.06
CA VAL A 91 23.01 -2.17 7.60
C VAL A 91 22.93 -0.73 7.09
N LYS A 92 23.64 -0.48 5.99
CA LYS A 92 23.51 0.76 5.22
C LYS A 92 22.60 0.49 4.03
N LEU A 93 21.38 1.01 4.08
CA LEU A 93 20.38 0.83 3.03
C LEU A 93 20.66 1.79 1.87
N TRP A 94 20.62 1.28 0.65
CA TRP A 94 20.77 2.06 -0.58
C TRP A 94 19.44 2.21 -1.31
N GLU A 95 18.63 1.16 -1.30
CA GLU A 95 17.41 1.12 -2.07
C GLU A 95 16.42 0.09 -1.52
N PHE A 96 15.19 0.21 -1.95
CA PHE A 96 14.22 -0.88 -1.91
C PHE A 96 13.52 -0.98 -3.26
N SER A 97 13.27 -2.22 -3.69
CA SER A 97 12.81 -2.53 -5.04
C SER A 97 11.56 -3.38 -5.04
N LEU A 98 10.69 -3.10 -6.01
CA LEU A 98 9.73 -4.10 -6.49
C LEU A 98 10.49 -5.16 -7.28
N VAL A 99 10.26 -6.44 -6.96
CA VAL A 99 10.98 -7.56 -7.58
C VAL A 99 10.03 -8.68 -7.99
N THR A 100 10.41 -9.45 -9.00
CA THR A 100 9.65 -10.66 -9.37
C THR A 100 9.72 -11.71 -8.26
N PHE A 101 10.90 -11.91 -7.69
CA PHE A 101 11.14 -12.86 -6.61
C PHE A 101 11.98 -12.19 -5.52
N GLY A 102 11.40 -12.02 -4.35
CA GLY A 102 12.06 -11.54 -3.15
C GLY A 102 12.93 -12.62 -2.55
N ALA A 103 14.10 -12.22 -2.04
CA ALA A 103 14.96 -13.12 -1.27
C ALA A 103 14.31 -13.51 0.08
N ASN A 104 13.37 -12.69 0.55
CA ASN A 104 12.56 -12.93 1.74
C ASN A 104 11.10 -13.04 1.31
N ASP A 105 10.52 -14.23 1.44
CA ASP A 105 9.13 -14.54 1.07
C ASP A 105 8.09 -13.71 1.86
N LYS A 106 8.48 -13.17 3.02
CA LYS A 106 7.64 -12.28 3.84
C LYS A 106 7.71 -10.81 3.42
N ALA A 107 8.62 -10.43 2.53
CA ALA A 107 8.73 -9.06 2.03
C ALA A 107 7.70 -8.83 0.93
N LYS A 108 6.43 -8.64 1.33
CA LYS A 108 5.29 -8.46 0.42
C LYS A 108 4.80 -7.02 0.39
N VAL A 109 4.24 -6.62 -0.75
CA VAL A 109 3.46 -5.40 -0.86
C VAL A 109 2.10 -5.63 -0.20
N THR A 110 1.77 -4.82 0.80
CA THR A 110 0.55 -4.97 1.63
C THR A 110 -0.60 -4.07 1.20
N GLY A 111 -0.36 -3.17 0.25
CA GLY A 111 -1.42 -2.33 -0.29
C GLY A 111 -0.92 -1.41 -1.39
N VAL A 112 -1.80 -1.17 -2.36
CA VAL A 112 -1.65 -0.15 -3.39
C VAL A 112 -2.79 0.83 -3.14
N LYS A 113 -2.48 2.06 -2.72
CA LYS A 113 -3.52 3.06 -2.44
C LYS A 113 -4.07 3.60 -3.77
N GLU A 114 -5.33 3.28 -4.06
CA GLU A 114 -5.97 3.53 -5.36
C GLU A 114 -6.94 4.72 -5.39
N LEU A 115 -7.36 5.25 -4.24
CA LEU A 115 -8.44 6.26 -4.21
C LEU A 115 -8.13 7.46 -5.11
N ASP A 116 -6.89 7.96 -5.06
CA ASP A 116 -6.47 9.11 -5.87
C ASP A 116 -6.40 8.78 -7.37
N PHE A 117 -5.99 7.56 -7.76
CA PHE A 117 -5.95 7.15 -9.17
C PHE A 117 -7.35 6.93 -9.74
N ILE A 118 -8.24 6.29 -8.98
CA ILE A 118 -9.64 6.11 -9.37
C ILE A 118 -10.29 7.49 -9.51
N LEU A 119 -10.08 8.40 -8.56
CA LEU A 119 -10.58 9.78 -8.62
C LEU A 119 -10.01 10.55 -9.81
N ASP A 120 -8.72 10.41 -10.13
CA ASP A 120 -8.08 11.10 -11.25
C ASP A 120 -8.53 10.55 -12.61
N GLU A 121 -8.73 9.25 -12.74
CA GLU A 121 -9.29 8.61 -13.94
C GLU A 121 -10.79 8.91 -14.12
N LEU A 122 -11.54 9.04 -13.02
CA LEU A 122 -12.92 9.54 -13.01
C LEU A 122 -12.97 11.00 -13.46
N LYS A 123 -12.10 11.87 -12.89
CA LYS A 123 -11.97 13.29 -13.28
C LYS A 123 -11.50 13.47 -14.72
N ALA A 124 -10.64 12.57 -15.20
CA ALA A 124 -10.15 12.57 -16.58
C ALA A 124 -11.15 11.97 -17.58
N GLY A 125 -12.31 11.47 -17.12
CA GLY A 125 -13.37 10.93 -17.99
C GLY A 125 -13.01 9.64 -18.72
N ARG A 126 -11.91 8.98 -18.34
CA ARG A 126 -11.35 7.82 -19.05
C ARG A 126 -11.96 6.48 -18.60
N MET A 127 -12.46 6.39 -17.38
CA MET A 127 -12.88 5.10 -16.80
C MET A 127 -14.36 4.74 -16.99
N ILE A 128 -15.18 5.67 -17.47
CA ILE A 128 -16.62 5.40 -17.59
C ILE A 128 -16.92 4.92 -19.00
N SER A 129 -16.62 3.64 -19.26
CA SER A 129 -17.40 2.94 -20.29
C SER A 129 -18.87 3.02 -19.89
N ASN A 130 -19.79 3.19 -20.84
CA ASN A 130 -21.23 3.26 -20.55
C ASN A 130 -21.73 2.08 -19.70
N SER A 131 -21.02 0.95 -19.75
CA SER A 131 -21.32 -0.25 -18.96
C SER A 131 -21.00 -0.13 -17.46
N ASN A 132 -20.03 0.70 -17.07
CA ASN A 132 -19.64 0.87 -15.66
C ASN A 132 -20.35 2.06 -15.00
N ARG A 133 -20.91 2.98 -15.80
CA ARG A 133 -21.65 4.16 -15.33
C ARG A 133 -22.86 3.79 -14.47
N GLY A 134 -23.61 2.76 -14.86
CA GLY A 134 -24.78 2.29 -14.10
C GLY A 134 -24.40 1.68 -12.75
N LYS A 135 -23.26 1.00 -12.64
CA LYS A 135 -22.79 0.41 -11.38
C LYS A 135 -22.31 1.48 -10.40
N ILE A 136 -21.57 2.48 -10.90
CA ILE A 136 -21.13 3.62 -10.09
C ILE A 136 -22.32 4.45 -9.63
N GLN A 137 -23.31 4.65 -10.50
CA GLN A 137 -24.54 5.34 -10.13
C GLN A 137 -25.29 4.60 -9.03
N ALA A 138 -25.41 3.27 -9.10
CA ALA A 138 -26.04 2.47 -8.05
C ALA A 138 -25.32 2.57 -6.69
N VAL A 139 -23.98 2.62 -6.69
CA VAL A 139 -23.18 2.82 -5.46
C VAL A 139 -23.39 4.24 -4.91
N ILE A 140 -23.40 5.26 -5.77
CA ILE A 140 -23.69 6.65 -5.37
C ILE A 140 -25.10 6.74 -4.79
N ASP A 141 -26.10 6.19 -5.46
CA ASP A 141 -27.50 6.20 -5.01
C ASP A 141 -27.65 5.51 -3.66
N SER A 142 -26.93 4.40 -3.44
CA SER A 142 -26.93 3.69 -2.15
C SER A 142 -26.27 4.51 -1.03
N LEU A 143 -25.15 5.17 -1.33
CA LEU A 143 -24.46 6.04 -0.36
C LEU A 143 -25.25 7.32 -0.09
N THR A 144 -25.90 7.90 -1.10
CA THR A 144 -26.80 9.06 -0.95
C THR A 144 -28.02 8.68 -0.15
N ALA A 145 -28.63 7.51 -0.40
CA ALA A 145 -29.72 6.99 0.43
C ALA A 145 -29.27 6.88 1.88
N LEU A 146 -28.09 6.29 2.16
CA LEU A 146 -27.51 6.21 3.51
C LEU A 146 -27.23 7.59 4.14
N LEU A 147 -26.91 8.61 3.34
CA LEU A 147 -26.67 9.97 3.81
C LEU A 147 -27.97 10.75 4.08
N GLU A 148 -29.05 10.43 3.37
CA GLU A 148 -30.39 11.02 3.52
C GLU A 148 -31.21 10.41 4.65
N VAL A 149 -30.82 9.24 5.18
CA VAL A 149 -31.48 8.67 6.36
C VAL A 149 -30.95 9.33 7.64
N ASP A 150 -31.71 10.29 8.19
CA ASP A 150 -31.39 10.92 9.48
C ASP A 150 -31.66 10.01 10.70
N GLU A 151 -32.30 8.84 10.54
CA GLU A 151 -32.41 7.79 11.58
C GLU A 151 -32.45 6.36 10.99
N PRO A 152 -31.85 5.33 11.65
CA PRO A 152 -31.67 4.02 11.04
C PRO A 152 -33.01 3.32 10.69
N SER A 153 -33.16 2.92 9.42
CA SER A 153 -34.30 2.13 8.91
C SER A 153 -33.95 0.64 8.76
N GLU A 154 -34.95 -0.21 8.57
CA GLU A 154 -34.78 -1.65 8.30
C GLU A 154 -33.87 -1.91 7.08
N ASP A 155 -33.96 -1.06 6.05
CA ASP A 155 -33.11 -1.13 4.84
C ASP A 155 -31.61 -0.91 5.15
N THR A 156 -31.30 -0.13 6.19
CA THR A 156 -29.92 0.14 6.61
C THR A 156 -29.28 -1.10 7.26
N GLN A 157 -30.08 -1.89 7.98
CA GLN A 157 -29.63 -3.12 8.64
C GLN A 157 -29.42 -4.27 7.64
N GLU A 158 -30.23 -4.33 6.57
CA GLU A 158 -30.02 -5.27 5.47
C GLU A 158 -28.77 -4.95 4.64
N ALA A 159 -28.47 -3.66 4.42
CA ALA A 159 -27.26 -3.22 3.74
C ALA A 159 -25.98 -3.53 4.54
N GLU A 160 -25.98 -3.27 5.86
CA GLU A 160 -24.87 -3.63 6.76
C GLU A 160 -24.63 -5.14 6.78
N LYS A 161 -25.69 -5.95 6.84
CA LYS A 161 -25.60 -7.40 6.82
C LYS A 161 -25.00 -7.92 5.51
N SER A 162 -25.44 -7.36 4.37
CA SER A 162 -24.96 -7.72 3.04
C SER A 162 -23.47 -7.37 2.82
N LEU A 163 -22.97 -6.33 3.47
CA LEU A 163 -21.55 -5.94 3.42
C LEU A 163 -20.67 -6.81 4.33
N ASN A 164 -21.19 -7.23 5.49
CA ASN A 164 -20.49 -8.12 6.42
C ASN A 164 -20.37 -9.57 5.92
N ASP A 165 -21.19 -9.97 4.95
CA ASP A 165 -21.14 -11.30 4.31
C ASP A 165 -20.07 -11.38 3.19
N ILE A 166 -19.35 -10.30 2.89
CA ILE A 166 -18.24 -10.27 1.92
C ILE A 166 -16.94 -10.60 2.65
N GLU A 167 -16.42 -11.81 2.46
CA GLU A 167 -15.29 -12.41 3.21
C GLU A 167 -13.96 -11.62 3.21
N ASP A 168 -13.81 -10.60 2.34
CA ASP A 168 -12.57 -9.84 2.15
C ASP A 168 -12.66 -8.35 2.55
N ILE A 169 -13.77 -7.90 3.14
CA ILE A 169 -13.91 -6.52 3.62
C ILE A 169 -13.62 -6.48 5.13
N ASP A 170 -12.69 -5.60 5.55
CA ASP A 170 -12.40 -5.38 6.97
C ASP A 170 -13.72 -5.06 7.71
N PRO A 171 -14.12 -5.85 8.72
CA PRO A 171 -15.37 -5.67 9.45
C PRO A 171 -15.50 -4.27 10.08
N ASN A 172 -14.39 -3.57 10.28
CA ASN A 172 -14.36 -2.23 10.84
C ASN A 172 -14.39 -1.13 9.78
N LEU A 173 -14.37 -1.46 8.49
CA LEU A 173 -14.35 -0.47 7.41
C LEU A 173 -15.62 0.39 7.42
N PHE A 174 -16.78 -0.23 7.70
CA PHE A 174 -18.04 0.50 7.82
C PHE A 174 -18.01 1.48 9.00
N GLN A 175 -17.51 1.04 10.16
CA GLN A 175 -17.32 1.90 11.33
C GLN A 175 -16.41 3.09 11.00
N LEU A 176 -15.29 2.83 10.33
CA LEU A 176 -14.29 3.84 9.96
C LEU A 176 -14.86 4.88 9.00
N ILE A 177 -15.57 4.43 7.96
CA ILE A 177 -16.24 5.30 6.98
C ILE A 177 -17.33 6.13 7.68
N SER A 178 -18.10 5.53 8.59
CA SER A 178 -19.15 6.24 9.33
C SER A 178 -18.60 7.35 10.25
N GLU A 179 -17.44 7.12 10.87
CA GLU A 179 -16.78 8.11 11.73
C GLU A 179 -16.19 9.26 10.89
N GLU A 180 -15.61 8.94 9.73
CA GLU A 180 -15.04 9.93 8.81
C GLU A 180 -16.15 10.81 8.21
N LEU A 181 -17.29 10.22 7.81
CA LEU A 181 -18.45 10.96 7.29
C LEU A 181 -19.11 11.85 8.35
N LYS A 182 -19.15 11.43 9.62
CA LYS A 182 -19.65 12.27 10.74
C LYS A 182 -18.79 13.50 11.00
N GLN A 183 -17.49 13.47 10.68
CA GLN A 183 -16.64 14.65 10.76
C GLN A 183 -16.98 15.69 9.68
N TYR A 184 -17.42 15.26 8.50
CA TYR A 184 -17.82 16.15 7.40
C TYR A 184 -19.20 16.79 7.57
N LYS A 185 -20.12 16.19 8.33
CA LYS A 185 -21.43 16.78 8.69
C LYS A 185 -21.33 17.95 9.71
N LYS A 186 -20.13 18.28 10.22
CA LYS A 186 -19.91 19.30 11.26
C LYS A 186 -19.36 20.66 10.76
N ILE A 187 -19.38 20.91 9.45
CA ILE A 187 -19.14 22.23 8.81
C ILE A 187 -20.47 22.72 8.23
#